data_AF-A0A5K0YKT0-F1
#
_entry.id   AF-A0A5K0YKT0-F1
#
_cell.length_a   1.000
_cell.length_b   1.000
_cell.length_c   1.000
_cell.angle_alpha   90.00
_cell.angle_beta   90.00
_cell.angle_gamma   90.00
#
_symmetry.space_group_name_H-M   'P 1'
#
loop_
_entity.id
_entity.type
_entity.pdbx_description
1 polymer ?
#
loop_
_entity_poly.entity_id
_entity_poly.type
_entity_poly.pdbx_seq_one_letter_code
_entity_poly.pdbx_strand_id
1 'polypeptide(L)'
;IGVMIMVHGDDKGLVLPPKVASLQVIVIPVPYKDADTQGILDACSETVAALRAAGFRAEADLRENYSPGWKYSQWEMKGVPLRIEIGPRDLANNQ
;
A
#
# COMPACT_ATOMS: atom_id res chain seq x y z
N ILE A 1 -22.88 1.92 10.82
CA ILE A 1 -21.68 1.30 10.19
C ILE A 1 -22.09 0.34 9.05
N GLY A 2 -23.09 -0.54 9.24
CA GLY A 2 -23.54 -1.48 8.19
C GLY A 2 -24.02 -0.89 6.86
N VAL A 3 -24.64 0.30 6.86
CA VAL A 3 -25.08 0.97 5.61
C VAL A 3 -23.91 1.49 4.76
N MET A 4 -22.79 1.89 5.38
CA MET A 4 -21.61 2.36 4.65
C MET A 4 -20.90 1.21 3.93
N ILE A 5 -20.87 0.03 4.56
CA ILE A 5 -20.26 -1.19 4.01
C ILE A 5 -21.07 -1.70 2.80
N MET A 6 -22.41 -1.62 2.85
CA MET A 6 -23.27 -2.03 1.73
C MET A 6 -23.25 -1.07 0.54
N VAL A 7 -23.03 0.23 0.76
CA VAL A 7 -23.04 1.24 -0.33
C VAL A 7 -21.68 1.35 -1.03
N HIS A 8 -20.60 0.98 -0.35
CA HIS A 8 -19.23 1.02 -0.88
C HIS A 8 -18.60 -0.39 -0.98
N GLY A 9 -19.40 -1.46 -0.91
CA GLY A 9 -18.92 -2.82 -1.15
C GLY A 9 -18.94 -3.07 -2.65
N ASP A 10 -17.76 -3.18 -3.27
CA ASP A 10 -17.60 -3.65 -4.65
C ASP A 10 -17.25 -5.14 -4.63
N ASP A 11 -17.35 -5.85 -5.76
CA ASP A 11 -17.12 -7.31 -5.87
C ASP A 11 -15.72 -7.77 -5.41
N LYS A 12 -14.81 -6.82 -5.14
CA LYS A 12 -13.43 -7.06 -4.70
C LYS A 12 -13.18 -6.84 -3.20
N GLY A 13 -14.12 -6.25 -2.44
CA GLY A 13 -13.97 -6.03 -1.00
C GLY A 13 -14.63 -4.77 -0.42
N LEU A 14 -14.32 -4.45 0.83
CA LEU A 14 -14.76 -3.20 1.48
C LEU A 14 -14.06 -2.00 0.82
N VAL A 15 -14.78 -0.96 0.43
CA VAL A 15 -14.16 0.35 0.14
C VAL A 15 -14.47 1.30 1.30
N LEU A 16 -13.47 1.60 2.12
CA LEU A 16 -13.62 2.51 3.26
C LEU A 16 -13.34 3.96 2.80
N PRO A 17 -14.22 4.93 3.12
CA PRO A 17 -13.92 6.33 2.86
C PRO A 17 -12.62 6.74 3.57
N PRO A 18 -11.76 7.57 2.93
CA PRO A 18 -10.44 7.93 3.48
C PRO A 18 -10.50 8.50 4.91
N LYS A 19 -11.60 9.15 5.29
CA LYS A 19 -11.78 9.74 6.63
C LYS A 19 -11.93 8.70 7.74
N VAL A 20 -12.45 7.49 7.44
CA VAL A 20 -12.74 6.44 8.43
C VAL A 20 -11.85 5.20 8.29
N ALA A 21 -11.10 5.08 7.19
CA ALA A 21 -10.18 3.96 6.98
C ALA A 21 -9.04 3.98 8.01
N SER A 22 -8.83 2.85 8.71
CA SER A 22 -7.73 2.72 9.70
C SER A 22 -6.37 2.94 9.06
N LEU A 23 -6.20 2.46 7.82
CA LEU A 23 -5.06 2.75 6.96
C LEU A 23 -5.58 3.39 5.68
N GLN A 24 -4.98 4.49 5.27
CA GLN A 24 -5.35 5.22 4.05
C GLN A 24 -4.46 4.81 2.87
N VAL A 25 -3.16 4.63 3.12
CA VAL A 25 -2.19 4.28 2.08
C VAL A 25 -1.38 3.08 2.52
N ILE A 26 -1.29 2.07 1.67
CA ILE A 26 -0.34 0.97 1.84
C ILE A 26 0.73 1.05 0.75
N VAL A 27 2.00 1.01 1.16
CA VAL A 27 3.15 0.92 0.26
C VAL A 27 3.61 -0.53 0.21
N ILE A 28 3.71 -1.10 -0.99
CA ILE A 28 4.10 -2.49 -1.19
C ILE A 28 5.36 -2.52 -2.06
N PRO A 29 6.49 -3.01 -1.52
CA PRO A 29 7.68 -3.21 -2.32
C PRO A 29 7.45 -4.36 -3.30
N VAL A 30 7.84 -4.15 -4.56
CA VAL A 30 7.81 -5.16 -5.62
C VAL A 30 9.25 -5.53 -5.96
N PRO A 31 9.86 -6.46 -5.19
CA PRO A 31 11.22 -6.91 -5.49
C PRO A 31 11.23 -7.66 -6.81
N TYR A 32 12.18 -7.29 -7.68
CA TYR A 32 12.45 -8.01 -8.93
C TYR A 32 13.80 -8.72 -8.81
N LYS A 33 13.98 -9.85 -9.51
CA LYS A 33 15.28 -10.54 -9.54
C LYS A 33 16.36 -9.56 -10.05
N ASP A 34 17.47 -9.48 -9.32
CA ASP A 34 18.62 -8.60 -9.57
C ASP A 34 18.41 -7.09 -9.26
N ALA A 35 17.37 -6.73 -8.52
CA ALA A 35 17.15 -5.36 -8.04
C ALA A 35 17.77 -5.09 -6.66
N ASP A 36 18.12 -3.82 -6.40
CA ASP A 36 18.52 -3.35 -5.07
C ASP A 36 17.32 -3.35 -4.11
N THR A 37 17.10 -4.49 -3.46
CA THR A 37 16.04 -4.66 -2.45
C THR A 37 16.19 -3.64 -1.32
N GLN A 38 17.41 -3.31 -0.92
CA GLN A 38 17.67 -2.36 0.16
C GLN A 38 17.18 -0.97 -0.23
N GLY A 39 17.54 -0.50 -1.44
CA GLY A 39 17.06 0.77 -1.99
C GLY A 39 15.53 0.83 -2.11
N ILE A 40 14.87 -0.28 -2.46
CA ILE A 40 13.40 -0.35 -2.52
C ILE A 40 12.80 -0.15 -1.13
N LEU A 41 13.34 -0.83 -0.12
CA LEU A 41 12.85 -0.73 1.25
C LEU A 41 13.05 0.68 1.81
N ASP A 42 14.19 1.30 1.52
CA ASP A 42 14.49 2.67 1.95
C ASP A 42 13.55 3.68 1.30
N ALA A 43 13.32 3.60 -0.01
CA ALA A 43 12.35 4.44 -0.72
C ALA A 43 10.91 4.23 -0.21
N CYS A 44 10.53 2.99 0.13
CA CYS A 44 9.25 2.71 0.77
C CYS A 44 9.12 3.40 2.12
N SER A 45 10.16 3.34 2.94
CA SER A 45 10.20 3.97 4.26
C SER A 45 10.12 5.50 4.15
N GLU A 46 10.87 6.10 3.23
CA GLU A 46 10.85 7.53 2.97
C GLU A 46 9.48 8.01 2.48
N THR A 47 8.86 7.28 1.55
CA THR A 47 7.52 7.58 1.04
C THR A 47 6.49 7.55 2.18
N VAL A 48 6.54 6.53 3.05
CA VAL A 48 5.66 6.46 4.22
C VAL A 48 5.90 7.62 5.18
N ALA A 49 7.16 7.99 5.41
CA ALA A 49 7.49 9.13 6.27
C ALA A 49 6.94 10.45 5.71
N ALA A 50 7.09 10.69 4.40
CA ALA A 50 6.53 11.86 3.73
C ALA A 50 4.99 11.91 3.81
N LEU A 51 4.32 10.78 3.58
CA LEU A 51 2.86 10.67 3.69
C LEU A 51 2.37 10.89 5.13
N ARG A 52 3.10 10.35 6.12
CA ARG A 52 2.80 10.58 7.53
C ARG A 52 3.00 12.03 7.93
N ALA A 53 4.05 12.69 7.43
CA ALA A 53 4.30 14.11 7.65
C ALA A 53 3.19 14.98 7.05
N ALA A 54 2.60 14.56 5.92
CA ALA A 54 1.42 15.18 5.33
C ALA A 54 0.10 14.87 6.06
N GLY A 55 0.14 14.07 7.13
CA GLY A 55 -1.03 13.73 7.95
C GLY A 55 -1.83 12.52 7.49
N PHE A 56 -1.32 11.76 6.52
CA PHE A 56 -1.96 10.52 6.06
C PHE A 56 -1.58 9.33 6.92
N ARG A 57 -2.53 8.39 7.09
CA ARG A 57 -2.28 7.09 7.72
C ARG A 57 -1.66 6.14 6.69
N ALA A 58 -0.34 6.20 6.57
CA ALA A 58 0.44 5.36 5.66
C ALA A 58 1.27 4.29 6.40
N GLU A 59 1.44 3.13 5.76
CA GLU A 59 2.24 2.01 6.24
C GLU A 59 2.88 1.29 5.05
N ALA A 60 4.04 0.65 5.26
CA ALA A 60 4.72 -0.15 4.26
C ALA A 60 4.69 -1.63 4.65
N ASP A 61 4.29 -2.49 3.71
CA ASP A 61 4.28 -3.94 3.91
C ASP A 61 5.57 -4.58 3.41
N LEU A 62 6.59 -4.57 4.27
CA LEU A 62 7.94 -5.06 3.96
C LEU A 62 8.09 -6.59 4.11
N ARG A 63 7.00 -7.34 4.27
CA ARG A 63 7.07 -8.80 4.51
C ARG A 63 7.57 -9.53 3.27
N GLU A 64 8.76 -10.11 3.29
CA GLU A 64 9.34 -10.83 2.14
C GLU A 64 8.70 -12.21 1.90
N ASN A 65 8.06 -12.79 2.92
CA ASN A 65 7.48 -14.14 2.85
C ASN A 65 6.21 -14.26 2.00
N TYR A 66 5.68 -13.14 1.48
CA TYR A 66 4.45 -13.12 0.70
C TYR A 66 4.68 -12.49 -0.66
N SER A 67 4.13 -13.12 -1.71
CA SER A 67 4.15 -12.53 -3.05
C SER A 67 3.40 -11.20 -3.07
N PRO A 68 3.82 -10.23 -3.90
CA PRO A 68 3.11 -8.96 -4.04
C PRO A 68 1.62 -9.14 -4.33
N GLY A 69 1.26 -10.08 -5.22
CA GLY A 69 -0.14 -10.40 -5.52
C GLY A 69 -0.95 -10.85 -4.31
N TRP A 70 -0.37 -11.60 -3.36
CA TRP A 70 -1.07 -11.98 -2.13
C TRP A 70 -1.30 -10.77 -1.22
N LYS A 71 -0.30 -9.88 -1.10
CA LYS A 71 -0.45 -8.63 -0.34
C LYS A 71 -1.53 -7.75 -0.95
N TYR A 72 -1.61 -7.67 -2.27
CA TYR A 72 -2.65 -6.90 -2.98
C TYR A 72 -4.04 -7.31 -2.53
N SER A 73 -4.35 -8.60 -2.62
CA SER A 73 -5.64 -9.13 -2.20
C SER A 73 -5.90 -8.94 -0.70
N GLN A 74 -4.88 -9.08 0.15
CA GLN A 74 -5.05 -8.86 1.60
C GLN A 74 -5.45 -7.42 1.92
N TRP A 75 -4.79 -6.44 1.31
CA TRP A 75 -5.04 -5.02 1.59
C TRP A 75 -6.30 -4.49 0.90
N GLU A 76 -6.65 -5.07 -0.25
CA GLU A 76 -7.93 -4.82 -0.93
C GLU A 76 -9.10 -5.38 -0.11
N MET A 77 -8.97 -6.58 0.47
CA MET A 77 -9.97 -7.15 1.37
C MET A 77 -10.12 -6.33 2.66
N LYS A 78 -9.02 -5.74 3.17
CA LYS A 78 -9.06 -4.80 4.30
C LYS A 78 -9.66 -3.42 3.95
N GLY A 79 -9.81 -3.13 2.66
CA GLY A 79 -10.40 -1.88 2.17
C GLY A 79 -9.52 -0.66 2.32
N VAL A 80 -8.21 -0.83 2.16
CA VAL A 80 -7.29 0.31 2.08
C VAL A 80 -7.58 1.09 0.80
N PRO A 81 -7.86 2.40 0.87
CA PRO A 81 -8.31 3.16 -0.30
C PRO A 81 -7.20 3.44 -1.32
N LEU A 82 -5.92 3.50 -0.89
CA LEU A 82 -4.79 3.74 -1.80
C LEU A 82 -3.69 2.70 -1.60
N ARG A 83 -3.15 2.21 -2.72
CA ARG A 83 -2.00 1.31 -2.77
C ARG A 83 -0.92 1.94 -3.65
N ILE A 84 0.29 2.01 -3.12
CA ILE A 84 1.48 2.47 -3.82
C ILE A 84 2.40 1.27 -3.97
N GLU A 85 2.84 1.02 -5.20
CA GLU A 85 3.75 -0.08 -5.53
C GLU A 85 5.09 0.54 -5.87
N ILE A 86 6.15 0.14 -5.17
CA ILE A 86 7.50 0.65 -5.43
C ILE A 86 8.33 -0.51 -5.94
N GLY A 87 8.65 -0.45 -7.24
CA GLY A 87 9.53 -1.39 -7.89
C GLY A 87 10.90 -0.79 -8.23
N PRO A 88 11.82 -1.60 -8.76
CA PRO A 88 13.11 -1.11 -9.24
C PRO A 88 13.00 -0.11 -10.39
N ARG A 89 11.89 -0.14 -11.15
CA ARG A 89 11.64 0.80 -12.24
C ARG A 89 11.27 2.20 -11.73
N ASP A 90 10.56 2.29 -10.61
CA ASP A 90 10.23 3.57 -9.96
C ASP A 90 11.48 4.18 -9.33
N LEU A 91 12.29 3.37 -8.65
CA LEU A 91 13.62 3.79 -8.17
C LEU A 91 14.52 4.32 -9.28
N ALA A 92 14.57 3.63 -10.43
CA ALA A 92 15.37 4.06 -11.56
C ALA A 92 14.89 5.37 -12.19
N ASN A 93 13.60 5.71 -12.02
CA ASN A 93 13.00 6.94 -12.52
C ASN A 93 12.92 8.05 -11.47
N ASN A 94 13.34 7.81 -10.23
CA ASN A 94 13.38 8.78 -9.13
C ASN A 94 12.02 9.50 -8.90
N GLN A 95 10.93 8.76 -9.05
CA GLN A 95 9.55 9.22 -8.81
C GLN A 95 8.83 8.33 -7.80
#